data_AF-A0A3N1CRS0-F1
#
_entry.id   AF-A0A3N1CRS0-F1
#
_cell.length_a   1.000
_cell.length_b   1.000
_cell.length_c   1.000
_cell.angle_alpha   90.00
_cell.angle_beta   90.00
_cell.angle_gamma   90.00
#
_symmetry.space_group_name_H-M   'P 1'
#
loop_
_entity.id
_entity.type
_entity.pdbx_description
1 polymer ?
#
loop_
_entity_poly.entity_id
_entity_poly.type
_entity_poly.pdbx_seq_one_letter_code
_entity_poly.pdbx_strand_id
1 'polypeptide(L)'
;MGKASRERSARDRIAEERRIQAKRDRQVKTLAVAGGALAMIAVAVGIVVLANSGGGDKAEYSGPLAPTSRQDDGSIVMAKEGVTSPVVEIYEDFQCPACQKLEETNGATFKQLAEQGKAKVVYRPFRLFSQDPLKSNSERAANAALCAPGDNWVKFHDRIYAEQPEEGKTGFANADLISWAAEYGISGSAFEKCVNGNEKSAQVQAMTDHAFNVAKVESTPTVLLDGKNITDRAWTAEDLTKAVTGTS
;
A
#
# COMPACT_ATOMS: atom_id res chain seq x y z
N MET A 1 -10.22 -67.94 42.87
CA MET A 1 -9.91 -66.98 41.79
C MET A 1 -10.48 -65.61 42.16
N GLY A 2 -9.83 -64.54 42.61
CA GLY A 2 -8.45 -64.19 42.96
C GLY A 2 -8.47 -62.65 43.06
N LYS A 3 -8.53 -62.08 44.27
CA LYS A 3 -8.74 -60.63 44.55
C LYS A 3 -7.80 -59.71 43.76
N ALA A 4 -6.59 -60.20 43.48
CA ALA A 4 -5.56 -59.55 42.66
C ALA A 4 -5.93 -59.32 41.18
N SER A 5 -6.83 -60.12 40.60
CA SER A 5 -7.33 -59.91 39.22
C SER A 5 -8.28 -58.71 39.13
N ARG A 6 -9.06 -58.44 40.20
CA ARG A 6 -9.99 -57.30 40.26
C ARG A 6 -9.26 -55.96 40.43
N GLU A 7 -8.17 -55.92 41.21
CA GLU A 7 -7.36 -54.71 41.39
C GLU A 7 -6.54 -54.32 40.17
N ARG A 8 -6.00 -55.29 39.41
CA ARG A 8 -5.35 -55.00 38.11
C ARG A 8 -6.36 -54.42 37.11
N SER A 9 -7.54 -55.04 37.03
CA SER A 9 -8.63 -54.55 36.16
C SER A 9 -9.11 -53.14 36.50
N ALA A 10 -9.05 -52.71 37.77
CA ALA A 10 -9.41 -51.36 38.17
C ALA A 10 -8.33 -50.33 37.80
N ARG A 11 -7.04 -50.67 37.97
CA ARG A 11 -5.91 -49.79 37.59
C ARG A 11 -5.80 -49.64 36.08
N ASP A 12 -6.03 -50.73 35.34
CA ASP A 12 -6.00 -50.72 33.87
C ASP A 12 -7.13 -49.85 33.29
N ARG A 13 -8.32 -49.86 33.92
CA ARG A 13 -9.43 -48.97 33.55
C ARG A 13 -9.11 -47.49 33.77
N ILE A 14 -8.53 -47.14 34.92
CA ILE A 14 -8.15 -45.74 35.22
C ILE A 14 -7.04 -45.26 34.28
N ALA A 15 -6.09 -46.13 33.93
CA ALA A 15 -5.03 -45.81 32.97
C ALA A 15 -5.58 -45.61 31.55
N GLU A 16 -6.56 -46.42 31.15
CA GLU A 16 -7.22 -46.30 29.87
C GLU A 16 -8.09 -45.03 29.78
N GLU A 17 -8.84 -44.71 30.83
CA GLU A 17 -9.63 -43.47 30.91
C GLU A 17 -8.74 -42.22 30.84
N ARG A 18 -7.60 -42.21 31.55
CA ARG A 18 -6.63 -41.09 31.48
C ARG A 18 -5.98 -40.97 30.10
N ARG A 19 -5.72 -42.09 29.42
CA ARG A 19 -5.22 -42.08 28.04
C ARG A 19 -6.26 -41.55 27.06
N ILE A 20 -7.53 -41.89 27.26
CA ILE A 20 -8.64 -41.37 26.45
C ILE A 20 -8.84 -39.88 26.70
N GLN A 21 -8.78 -39.41 27.96
CA GLN A 21 -8.87 -37.98 28.31
C GLN A 21 -7.68 -37.18 27.77
N ALA A 22 -6.44 -37.67 27.93
CA ALA A 22 -5.25 -36.99 27.41
C ALA A 22 -5.24 -36.90 25.87
N LYS A 23 -5.81 -37.89 25.17
CA LYS A 23 -6.01 -37.85 23.72
C LYS A 23 -7.06 -36.80 23.33
N ARG A 24 -8.18 -36.71 24.06
CA ARG A 24 -9.22 -35.69 23.82
C ARG A 24 -8.69 -34.29 24.07
N ASP A 25 -7.96 -34.05 25.15
CA ASP A 25 -7.37 -32.73 25.44
C ASP A 25 -6.33 -32.29 24.41
N ARG A 26 -5.51 -33.23 23.91
CA ARG A 26 -4.58 -32.95 22.79
C ARG A 26 -5.34 -32.65 21.51
N GLN A 27 -6.37 -33.43 21.17
CA GLN A 27 -7.20 -33.19 19.99
C GLN A 27 -7.94 -31.86 20.07
N VAL A 28 -8.51 -31.48 21.21
CA VAL A 28 -9.20 -30.20 21.41
C VAL A 28 -8.23 -29.02 21.35
N LYS A 29 -7.03 -29.13 21.94
CA LYS A 29 -5.99 -28.08 21.83
C LYS A 29 -5.44 -27.94 20.40
N THR A 30 -5.21 -29.05 19.69
CA THR A 30 -4.79 -29.03 18.29
C THR A 30 -5.89 -28.51 17.36
N LEU A 31 -7.17 -28.84 17.61
CA LEU A 31 -8.31 -28.35 16.83
C LEU A 31 -8.62 -26.86 17.12
N ALA A 32 -8.39 -26.36 18.33
CA ALA A 32 -8.55 -24.93 18.65
C ALA A 32 -7.44 -24.07 17.99
N VAL A 33 -6.19 -24.55 17.98
CA VAL A 33 -5.07 -23.87 17.30
C VAL A 33 -5.19 -23.99 15.77
N ALA A 34 -5.63 -25.14 15.25
CA ALA A 34 -5.92 -25.31 13.83
C ALA A 34 -7.16 -24.53 13.38
N GLY A 35 -8.20 -24.39 14.21
CA GLY A 35 -9.41 -23.63 13.90
C GLY A 35 -9.18 -22.11 13.89
N GLY A 36 -8.36 -21.58 14.81
CA GLY A 36 -7.96 -20.17 14.81
C GLY A 36 -7.02 -19.79 13.66
N ALA A 37 -6.09 -20.68 13.29
CA ALA A 37 -5.23 -20.49 12.14
C ALA A 37 -5.99 -20.70 10.81
N LEU A 38 -6.90 -21.66 10.71
CA LEU A 38 -7.71 -21.90 9.51
C LEU A 38 -8.82 -20.86 9.31
N ALA A 39 -9.35 -20.21 10.36
CA ALA A 39 -10.28 -19.09 10.19
C ALA A 39 -9.56 -17.81 9.71
N MET A 40 -8.35 -17.54 10.20
CA MET A 40 -7.51 -16.43 9.71
C MET A 40 -6.95 -16.71 8.30
N ILE A 41 -6.58 -17.96 8.01
CA ILE A 41 -6.16 -18.40 6.68
C ILE A 41 -7.35 -18.48 5.73
N ALA A 42 -8.57 -18.81 6.16
CA ALA A 42 -9.75 -18.80 5.29
C ALA A 42 -10.26 -17.38 4.98
N VAL A 43 -10.04 -16.40 5.85
CA VAL A 43 -10.25 -14.98 5.52
C VAL A 43 -9.14 -14.47 4.60
N ALA A 44 -7.87 -14.85 4.84
CA ALA A 44 -6.76 -14.46 3.98
C ALA A 44 -6.77 -15.16 2.60
N VAL A 45 -7.20 -16.43 2.52
CA VAL A 45 -7.27 -17.25 1.30
C VAL A 45 -8.62 -17.11 0.62
N GLY A 46 -9.70 -16.80 1.34
CA GLY A 46 -11.00 -16.45 0.75
C GLY A 46 -10.95 -15.17 -0.06
N ILE A 47 -10.05 -14.23 0.31
CA ILE A 47 -9.71 -13.06 -0.52
C ILE A 47 -8.85 -13.45 -1.73
N VAL A 48 -8.00 -14.49 -1.63
CA VAL A 48 -7.06 -14.90 -2.69
C VAL A 48 -7.66 -15.90 -3.70
N VAL A 49 -8.64 -16.73 -3.34
CA VAL A 49 -9.14 -17.81 -4.24
C VAL A 49 -10.26 -17.36 -5.18
N LEU A 50 -10.90 -16.21 -4.95
CA LEU A 50 -11.66 -15.53 -6.01
C LEU A 50 -10.74 -14.95 -7.11
N ALA A 51 -9.43 -14.92 -6.90
CA ALA A 51 -8.43 -14.37 -7.83
C ALA A 51 -7.85 -15.41 -8.82
N ASN A 52 -8.55 -16.50 -9.13
CA ASN A 52 -8.01 -17.53 -10.04
C ASN A 52 -8.93 -17.98 -11.19
N SER A 53 -9.86 -17.11 -11.61
CA SER A 53 -10.57 -17.29 -12.88
C SER A 53 -10.60 -16.01 -13.71
N GLY A 54 -9.46 -15.67 -14.31
CA GLY A 54 -9.39 -14.90 -15.57
C GLY A 54 -8.95 -13.44 -15.45
N GLY A 55 -7.67 -13.17 -15.76
CA GLY A 55 -7.21 -11.84 -16.21
C GLY A 55 -6.59 -10.94 -15.14
N GLY A 56 -5.43 -11.33 -14.59
CA GLY A 56 -4.49 -10.44 -13.88
C GLY A 56 -5.12 -9.39 -12.96
N ASP A 57 -5.77 -9.83 -11.89
CA ASP A 57 -6.46 -8.96 -10.93
C ASP A 57 -5.47 -7.98 -10.26
N LYS A 58 -5.65 -6.69 -10.52
CA LYS A 58 -4.98 -5.59 -9.81
C LYS A 58 -5.36 -5.72 -8.32
N ALA A 59 -4.39 -5.76 -7.42
CA ALA A 59 -4.68 -5.83 -6.00
C ALA A 59 -5.28 -4.50 -5.54
N GLU A 60 -6.60 -4.46 -5.35
CA GLU A 60 -7.32 -3.25 -4.93
C GLU A 60 -7.50 -3.24 -3.40
N TYR A 61 -7.08 -2.15 -2.75
CA TYR A 61 -7.26 -1.97 -1.30
C TYR A 61 -8.60 -1.29 -1.00
N SER A 62 -9.52 -2.02 -0.38
CA SER A 62 -10.86 -1.53 -0.02
C SER A 62 -11.02 -1.15 1.46
N GLY A 63 -9.92 -1.18 2.24
CA GLY A 63 -9.93 -0.83 3.65
C GLY A 63 -9.89 0.69 3.92
N PRO A 64 -9.99 1.10 5.20
CA PRO A 64 -9.79 2.50 5.58
C PRO A 64 -8.36 2.94 5.32
N LEU A 65 -8.16 4.18 4.86
CA LEU A 65 -6.82 4.74 4.73
C LEU A 65 -6.36 5.31 6.08
N ALA A 66 -5.06 5.21 6.35
CA ALA A 66 -4.44 5.96 7.43
C ALA A 66 -4.59 7.47 7.17
N PRO A 67 -4.60 8.33 8.20
CA PRO A 67 -4.61 9.78 8.02
C PRO A 67 -3.52 10.26 7.06
N THR A 68 -3.87 11.25 6.23
CA THR A 68 -2.99 11.82 5.22
C THR A 68 -2.74 13.29 5.51
N SER A 69 -1.52 13.76 5.30
CA SER A 69 -1.17 15.17 5.53
C SER A 69 -0.09 15.64 4.56
N ARG A 70 -0.30 16.84 4.01
CA ARG A 70 0.70 17.51 3.18
C ARG A 70 1.77 18.15 4.06
N GLN A 71 3.03 17.94 3.71
CA GLN A 71 4.18 18.56 4.35
C GLN A 71 4.60 19.83 3.61
N ASP A 72 5.43 20.65 4.25
CA ASP A 72 5.92 21.91 3.67
C ASP A 72 6.74 21.70 2.37
N ASP A 73 7.43 20.56 2.26
CA ASP A 73 8.18 20.18 1.06
C ASP A 73 7.29 19.67 -0.09
N GLY A 74 5.97 19.66 0.10
CA GLY A 74 4.98 19.21 -0.89
C GLY A 74 4.65 17.71 -0.82
N SER A 75 5.43 16.91 -0.09
CA SER A 75 5.18 15.46 0.06
C SER A 75 3.89 15.17 0.82
N ILE A 76 3.35 13.98 0.62
CA ILE A 76 2.16 13.49 1.35
C ILE A 76 2.57 12.36 2.26
N VAL A 77 2.34 12.55 3.55
CA VAL A 77 2.53 11.50 4.57
C VAL A 77 1.20 10.80 4.80
N MET A 78 1.20 9.48 4.70
CA MET A 78 0.11 8.59 5.11
C MET A 78 0.61 7.70 6.25
N ALA A 79 0.08 7.91 7.46
CA ALA A 79 0.48 7.15 8.64
C ALA A 79 -0.56 7.23 9.76
N LYS A 80 -0.64 6.17 10.59
CA LYS A 80 -1.34 6.23 11.87
C LYS A 80 -0.64 7.19 12.84
N GLU A 81 -1.43 7.77 13.75
CA GLU A 81 -0.92 8.62 14.81
C GLU A 81 0.18 7.89 15.62
N GLY A 82 1.30 8.57 15.84
CA GLY A 82 2.46 8.01 16.55
C GLY A 82 3.38 7.11 15.72
N VAL A 83 3.02 6.75 14.48
CA VAL A 83 3.87 5.93 13.61
C VAL A 83 4.86 6.82 12.86
N THR A 84 6.13 6.78 13.29
CA THR A 84 7.22 7.57 12.69
C THR A 84 8.23 6.75 11.91
N SER A 85 8.23 5.42 12.07
CA SER A 85 9.18 4.50 11.42
C SER A 85 8.60 3.07 11.33
N PRO A 86 9.08 2.24 10.39
CA PRO A 86 9.98 2.59 9.29
C PRO A 86 9.33 3.56 8.29
N VAL A 87 10.15 4.37 7.62
CA VAL A 87 9.70 5.34 6.61
C VAL A 87 9.87 4.72 5.24
N VAL A 88 8.76 4.59 4.50
CA VAL A 88 8.73 4.18 3.10
C VAL A 88 8.49 5.41 2.25
N GLU A 89 9.51 5.89 1.55
CA GLU A 89 9.38 7.02 0.62
C GLU A 89 9.26 6.51 -0.81
N ILE A 90 8.32 7.09 -1.56
CA ILE A 90 8.03 6.72 -2.95
C ILE A 90 8.25 7.95 -3.81
N TYR A 91 9.32 7.95 -4.59
CA TYR A 91 9.60 8.97 -5.60
C TYR A 91 9.04 8.52 -6.94
N GLU A 92 8.16 9.32 -7.49
CA GLU A 92 7.33 8.92 -8.61
C GLU A 92 6.98 10.08 -9.55
N ASP A 93 6.60 9.76 -10.78
CA ASP A 93 6.10 10.71 -11.76
C ASP A 93 4.80 10.13 -12.34
N PHE A 94 3.72 10.92 -12.32
CA PHE A 94 2.40 10.51 -12.79
C PHE A 94 2.36 10.11 -14.27
N GLN A 95 3.34 10.48 -15.08
CA GLN A 95 3.46 10.06 -16.48
C GLN A 95 4.32 8.79 -16.65
N CYS A 96 5.02 8.33 -15.62
CA CYS A 96 5.93 7.20 -15.71
C CYS A 96 5.15 5.87 -15.75
N PRO A 97 5.30 5.05 -16.81
CA PRO A 97 4.63 3.75 -16.89
C PRO A 97 5.07 2.78 -15.79
N ALA A 98 6.34 2.83 -15.39
CA ALA A 98 6.84 2.00 -14.30
C ALA A 98 6.26 2.40 -12.93
N CYS A 99 5.95 3.69 -12.72
CA CYS A 99 5.23 4.15 -11.53
C CYS A 99 3.79 3.66 -11.53
N GLN A 100 3.08 3.77 -12.66
CA GLN A 100 1.74 3.18 -12.78
C GLN A 100 1.79 1.69 -12.44
N LYS A 101 2.76 0.95 -12.99
CA LYS A 101 2.89 -0.48 -12.71
C LYS A 101 3.19 -0.77 -11.23
N LEU A 102 4.01 0.06 -10.58
CA LEU A 102 4.29 -0.06 -9.15
C LEU A 102 2.99 0.12 -8.35
N GLU A 103 2.22 1.16 -8.62
CA GLU A 103 0.97 1.44 -7.90
C GLU A 103 -0.10 0.37 -8.15
N GLU A 104 -0.22 -0.16 -9.37
CA GLU A 104 -1.09 -1.31 -9.66
C GLU A 104 -0.71 -2.56 -8.87
N THR A 105 0.59 -2.76 -8.62
CA THR A 105 1.11 -3.97 -7.98
C THR A 105 1.16 -3.84 -6.45
N ASN A 106 1.52 -2.66 -5.94
CA ASN A 106 1.89 -2.42 -4.55
C ASN A 106 1.18 -1.23 -3.89
N GLY A 107 0.38 -0.45 -4.61
CA GLY A 107 -0.40 0.64 -4.03
C GLY A 107 -1.27 0.17 -2.87
N ALA A 108 -1.89 -1.01 -3.00
CA ALA A 108 -2.64 -1.65 -1.91
C ALA A 108 -1.77 -2.01 -0.70
N THR A 109 -0.57 -2.53 -0.94
CA THR A 109 0.40 -2.89 0.10
C THR A 109 0.86 -1.67 0.89
N PHE A 110 1.19 -0.56 0.22
CA PHE A 110 1.57 0.69 0.88
C PHE A 110 0.44 1.21 1.80
N LYS A 111 -0.80 1.24 1.29
CA LYS A 111 -1.99 1.64 2.06
C LYS A 111 -2.22 0.75 3.27
N GLN A 112 -2.11 -0.57 3.06
CA GLN A 112 -2.28 -1.55 4.12
C GLN A 112 -1.20 -1.43 5.20
N LEU A 113 0.07 -1.22 4.83
CA LEU A 113 1.16 -1.06 5.79
C LEU A 113 1.00 0.22 6.62
N ALA A 114 0.60 1.32 5.99
CA ALA A 114 0.31 2.57 6.69
C ALA A 114 -0.88 2.43 7.64
N GLU A 115 -1.98 1.85 7.17
CA GLU A 115 -3.17 1.63 7.99
C GLU A 115 -2.91 0.62 9.10
N GLN A 116 -2.06 -0.38 8.92
CA GLN A 116 -1.69 -1.29 10.02
C GLN A 116 -0.72 -0.66 11.02
N GLY A 117 -0.27 0.58 10.79
CA GLY A 117 0.75 1.23 11.58
C GLY A 117 2.13 0.57 11.49
N LYS A 118 2.37 -0.20 10.42
CA LYS A 118 3.64 -0.89 10.16
C LYS A 118 4.64 -0.04 9.41
N ALA A 119 4.19 1.04 8.77
CA ALA A 119 5.06 1.99 8.10
C ALA A 119 4.46 3.40 8.12
N LYS A 120 5.33 4.39 8.04
CA LYS A 120 4.99 5.73 7.57
C LYS A 120 5.24 5.78 6.07
N VAL A 121 4.21 5.91 5.25
CA VAL A 121 4.36 6.03 3.79
C VAL A 121 4.43 7.50 3.41
N VAL A 122 5.40 7.86 2.57
CA VAL A 122 5.62 9.23 2.09
C VAL A 122 5.64 9.23 0.58
N TYR A 123 4.60 9.79 -0.04
CA TYR A 123 4.54 9.99 -1.48
C TYR A 123 5.29 11.28 -1.85
N ARG A 124 6.19 11.18 -2.83
CA ARG A 124 6.97 12.28 -3.37
C ARG A 124 6.84 12.36 -4.90
N PRO A 125 5.68 12.81 -5.41
CA PRO A 125 5.53 13.04 -6.85
C PRO A 125 6.44 14.18 -7.31
N PHE A 126 7.12 13.99 -8.43
CA PHE A 126 7.91 15.02 -9.08
C PHE A 126 7.82 14.86 -10.61
N ARG A 127 8.45 15.79 -11.35
CA ARG A 127 8.59 15.69 -12.80
C ARG A 127 9.96 15.13 -13.18
N LEU A 128 9.99 13.89 -13.64
CA LEU A 128 11.14 13.21 -14.23
C LEU A 128 11.37 13.67 -15.68
N PHE A 129 10.31 13.74 -16.48
CA PHE A 129 10.44 13.96 -17.92
C PHE A 129 10.77 15.40 -18.32
N SER A 130 11.63 15.57 -19.32
CA SER A 130 12.09 16.87 -19.83
C SER A 130 11.59 17.22 -21.24
N GLN A 131 10.94 16.29 -21.94
CA GLN A 131 10.44 16.45 -23.31
C GLN A 131 8.93 16.31 -23.38
N ASP A 132 8.28 17.10 -24.24
CA ASP A 132 6.84 17.02 -24.47
C ASP A 132 6.46 15.82 -25.36
N PRO A 133 5.25 15.24 -25.16
CA PRO A 133 4.20 15.67 -24.22
C PRO A 133 4.42 15.22 -22.77
N LEU A 134 5.41 14.35 -22.51
CA LEU A 134 5.60 13.73 -21.20
C LEU A 134 5.85 14.76 -20.10
N LYS A 135 6.75 15.71 -20.35
CA LYS A 135 7.06 16.83 -19.46
C LYS A 135 5.80 17.58 -19.05
N SER A 136 4.99 18.01 -20.03
CA SER A 136 3.77 18.77 -19.76
C SER A 136 2.69 17.93 -19.06
N ASN A 137 2.60 16.62 -19.35
CA ASN A 137 1.70 15.72 -18.64
C ASN A 137 2.10 15.61 -17.16
N SER A 138 3.37 15.30 -16.88
CA SER A 138 3.92 15.22 -15.52
C SER A 138 3.70 16.51 -14.74
N GLU A 139 3.98 17.66 -15.36
CA GLU A 139 3.83 18.98 -14.74
C GLU A 139 2.36 19.25 -14.36
N ARG A 140 1.40 18.99 -15.27
CA ARG A 140 -0.04 19.19 -14.99
C ARG A 140 -0.53 18.30 -13.87
N ALA A 141 -0.19 17.01 -13.91
CA ALA A 141 -0.59 16.05 -12.89
C ALA A 141 0.02 16.37 -11.52
N ALA A 142 1.33 16.68 -11.46
CA ALA A 142 2.00 17.07 -10.21
C ALA A 142 1.45 18.40 -9.65
N ASN A 143 1.18 19.39 -10.52
CA ASN A 143 0.54 20.64 -10.11
C ASN A 143 -0.85 20.39 -9.51
N ALA A 144 -1.70 19.60 -10.18
CA ALA A 144 -3.02 19.28 -9.65
C ALA A 144 -2.96 18.51 -8.34
N ALA A 145 -2.05 17.54 -8.23
CA ALA A 145 -1.81 16.80 -7.01
C ALA A 145 -1.33 17.73 -5.87
N LEU A 146 -0.53 18.77 -6.13
CA LEU A 146 -0.14 19.76 -5.12
C LEU A 146 -1.25 20.75 -4.75
N CYS A 147 -2.16 21.05 -5.68
CA CYS A 147 -3.33 21.89 -5.43
C CYS A 147 -4.37 21.21 -4.52
N ALA A 148 -4.46 19.88 -4.58
CA ALA A 148 -5.37 19.11 -3.73
C ALA A 148 -4.99 19.24 -2.23
N PRO A 149 -5.98 19.28 -1.31
CA PRO A 149 -5.71 19.18 0.11
C PRO A 149 -5.11 17.80 0.46
N GLY A 150 -4.61 17.64 1.69
CA GLY A 150 -4.06 16.35 2.15
C GLY A 150 -5.13 15.26 2.26
N ASP A 151 -6.32 15.61 2.74
CA ASP A 151 -7.44 14.68 2.88
C ASP A 151 -7.91 14.15 1.52
N ASN A 152 -8.18 12.83 1.45
CA ASN A 152 -8.54 12.12 0.22
C ASN A 152 -7.50 12.21 -0.92
N TRP A 153 -6.32 12.79 -0.69
CA TRP A 153 -5.29 12.95 -1.70
C TRP A 153 -4.86 11.62 -2.33
N VAL A 154 -4.70 10.58 -1.51
CA VAL A 154 -4.30 9.24 -1.98
C VAL A 154 -5.31 8.65 -2.97
N LYS A 155 -6.61 8.94 -2.81
CA LYS A 155 -7.64 8.49 -3.76
C LYS A 155 -7.54 9.24 -5.09
N PHE A 156 -7.28 10.55 -5.03
CA PHE A 156 -7.05 11.34 -6.24
C PHE A 156 -5.76 10.91 -6.95
N HIS A 157 -4.70 10.64 -6.20
CA HIS A 157 -3.46 10.05 -6.71
C HIS A 157 -3.71 8.74 -7.46
N ASP A 158 -4.47 7.80 -6.88
CA ASP A 158 -4.83 6.54 -7.54
C ASP A 158 -5.59 6.79 -8.85
N ARG A 159 -6.52 7.76 -8.83
CA ARG A 159 -7.31 8.13 -10.00
C ARG A 159 -6.45 8.71 -11.12
N ILE A 160 -5.45 9.53 -10.81
CA ILE A 160 -4.50 10.05 -11.81
C ILE A 160 -3.75 8.89 -12.48
N TYR A 161 -3.25 7.91 -11.73
CA TYR A 161 -2.58 6.75 -12.31
C TYR A 161 -3.52 5.84 -13.10
N ALA A 162 -4.78 5.70 -12.67
CA ALA A 162 -5.79 4.94 -13.40
C ALA A 162 -6.08 5.53 -14.79
N GLU A 163 -5.89 6.84 -14.95
CA GLU A 163 -6.09 7.59 -16.20
C GLU A 163 -4.78 8.04 -16.84
N GLN A 164 -3.65 7.41 -16.47
CA GLN A 164 -2.36 7.74 -17.06
C GLN A 164 -2.42 7.55 -18.58
N PRO A 165 -2.13 8.61 -19.37
CA PRO A 165 -2.13 8.48 -20.82
C PRO A 165 -0.94 7.64 -21.26
N GLU A 166 -1.13 6.88 -22.35
CA GLU A 166 -0.05 6.15 -23.00
C GLU A 166 1.16 7.07 -23.27
N GLU A 167 2.35 6.51 -23.14
CA GLU A 167 3.59 7.26 -23.37
C GLU A 167 3.62 7.86 -24.78
N GLY A 168 3.94 9.15 -24.88
CA GLY A 168 3.94 9.90 -26.13
C GLY A 168 2.58 10.49 -26.52
N LYS A 169 1.51 10.26 -25.74
CA LYS A 169 0.23 10.94 -25.91
C LYS A 169 0.11 12.14 -24.98
N THR A 170 -0.61 13.18 -25.44
CA THR A 170 -1.04 14.26 -24.55
C THR A 170 -2.20 13.75 -23.71
N GLY A 171 -2.16 13.96 -22.40
CA GLY A 171 -3.26 13.62 -21.48
C GLY A 171 -3.27 14.52 -20.26
N PHE A 172 -3.96 14.15 -19.19
CA PHE A 172 -4.06 14.97 -17.97
C PHE A 172 -4.43 16.42 -18.25
N ALA A 173 -5.49 16.65 -19.05
CA ALA A 173 -5.97 18.00 -19.23
C ALA A 173 -6.46 18.55 -17.88
N ASN A 174 -6.31 19.85 -17.64
CA ASN A 174 -6.71 20.45 -16.36
C ASN A 174 -8.18 20.19 -16.03
N ALA A 175 -9.06 20.22 -17.03
CA ALA A 175 -10.47 19.90 -16.87
C ALA A 175 -10.70 18.46 -16.38
N ASP A 176 -9.95 17.49 -16.90
CA ASP A 176 -10.03 16.08 -16.50
C ASP A 176 -9.54 15.91 -15.06
N LEU A 177 -8.37 16.48 -14.74
CA LEU A 177 -7.81 16.45 -13.38
C LEU A 177 -8.76 17.06 -12.34
N ILE A 178 -9.42 18.18 -12.68
CA ILE A 178 -10.43 18.80 -11.83
C ILE A 178 -11.65 17.88 -11.67
N SER A 179 -12.14 17.31 -12.77
CA SER A 179 -13.29 16.40 -12.76
C SER A 179 -13.02 15.16 -11.89
N TRP A 180 -11.84 14.55 -12.03
CA TRP A 180 -11.42 13.38 -11.27
C TRP A 180 -11.25 13.68 -9.78
N ALA A 181 -10.71 14.84 -9.42
CA ALA A 181 -10.60 15.27 -8.03
C ALA A 181 -11.98 15.44 -7.37
N ALA A 182 -12.96 15.93 -8.12
CA ALA A 182 -14.32 16.13 -7.64
C ALA A 182 -15.03 14.82 -7.24
N GLU A 183 -14.65 13.68 -7.84
CA GLU A 183 -15.15 12.34 -7.45
C GLU A 183 -14.86 12.02 -5.97
N TYR A 184 -13.83 12.64 -5.39
CA TYR A 184 -13.41 12.45 -3.99
C TYR A 184 -13.67 13.68 -3.11
N GLY A 185 -14.53 14.60 -3.57
CA GLY A 185 -14.89 15.81 -2.84
C GLY A 185 -13.82 16.89 -2.83
N ILE A 186 -12.78 16.77 -3.68
CA ILE A 186 -11.78 17.82 -3.88
C ILE A 186 -12.29 18.74 -4.99
N SER A 187 -12.95 19.83 -4.61
CA SER A 187 -13.58 20.76 -5.56
C SER A 187 -13.57 22.19 -5.02
N GLY A 188 -14.07 23.13 -5.83
CA GLY A 188 -14.24 24.53 -5.45
C GLY A 188 -13.27 25.47 -6.16
N SER A 189 -13.64 26.75 -6.17
CA SER A 189 -12.99 27.77 -7.01
C SER A 189 -11.50 27.95 -6.70
N ALA A 190 -11.06 27.74 -5.46
CA ALA A 190 -9.66 27.84 -5.08
C ALA A 190 -8.83 26.70 -5.71
N PHE A 191 -9.34 25.48 -5.66
CA PHE A 191 -8.68 24.32 -6.28
C PHE A 191 -8.66 24.47 -7.80
N GLU A 192 -9.79 24.78 -8.42
CA GLU A 192 -9.89 24.97 -9.87
C GLU A 192 -8.96 26.08 -10.38
N LYS A 193 -8.88 27.21 -9.65
CA LYS A 193 -7.95 28.30 -9.98
C LYS A 193 -6.50 27.84 -9.85
N CYS A 194 -6.15 27.12 -8.79
CA CYS A 194 -4.81 26.59 -8.57
C CYS A 194 -4.39 25.67 -9.73
N VAL A 195 -5.27 24.73 -10.13
CA VAL A 195 -5.01 23.80 -11.24
C VAL A 195 -4.88 24.55 -12.56
N ASN A 196 -5.86 25.39 -12.91
CA ASN A 196 -5.88 26.12 -14.18
C ASN A 196 -4.77 27.16 -14.32
N GLY A 197 -4.36 27.77 -13.20
CA GLY A 197 -3.29 28.76 -13.16
C GLY A 197 -1.88 28.17 -13.09
N ASN A 198 -1.74 26.84 -12.99
CA ASN A 198 -0.46 26.19 -12.68
C ASN A 198 0.23 26.80 -11.44
N GLU A 199 -0.55 27.14 -10.41
CA GLU A 199 -0.05 27.91 -9.26
C GLU A 199 1.03 27.16 -8.47
N LYS A 200 1.17 25.85 -8.66
CA LYS A 200 2.15 24.98 -7.97
C LYS A 200 3.36 24.63 -8.81
N SER A 201 3.51 25.11 -10.05
CA SER A 201 4.68 24.78 -10.90
C SER A 201 6.04 25.09 -10.26
N ALA A 202 6.16 26.19 -9.52
CA ALA A 202 7.40 26.49 -8.80
C ALA A 202 7.72 25.45 -7.71
N GLN A 203 6.69 24.94 -7.03
CA GLN A 203 6.83 23.89 -6.03
C GLN A 203 7.11 22.53 -6.66
N VAL A 204 6.48 22.21 -7.81
CA VAL A 204 6.83 21.01 -8.62
C VAL A 204 8.32 21.06 -8.98
N GLN A 205 8.81 22.19 -9.48
CA GLN A 205 10.22 22.34 -9.82
C GLN A 205 11.13 22.16 -8.59
N ALA A 206 10.77 22.73 -7.43
CA ALA A 206 11.54 22.54 -6.20
C ALA A 206 11.57 21.07 -5.73
N MET A 207 10.47 20.34 -5.86
CA MET A 207 10.40 18.91 -5.58
C MET A 207 11.25 18.09 -6.55
N THR A 208 11.22 18.43 -7.84
CA THR A 208 12.09 17.85 -8.86
C THR A 208 13.57 18.09 -8.55
N ASP A 209 13.93 19.33 -8.17
CA ASP A 209 15.31 19.66 -7.79
C ASP A 209 15.75 18.91 -6.54
N HIS A 210 14.85 18.76 -5.54
CA HIS A 210 15.11 17.94 -4.36
C HIS A 210 15.36 16.47 -4.74
N ALA A 211 14.50 15.88 -5.58
CA ALA A 211 14.62 14.49 -6.00
C ALA A 211 15.98 14.22 -6.67
N PHE A 212 16.37 15.04 -7.65
CA PHE A 212 17.64 14.85 -8.37
C PHE A 212 18.87 15.25 -7.54
N ASN A 213 18.84 16.41 -6.89
CA ASN A 213 20.04 17.02 -6.33
C ASN A 213 20.30 16.62 -4.86
N VAL A 214 19.25 16.35 -4.10
CA VAL A 214 19.34 16.02 -2.66
C VAL A 214 19.17 14.52 -2.45
N ALA A 215 18.04 13.96 -2.91
CA ALA A 215 17.74 12.54 -2.74
C ALA A 215 18.50 11.62 -3.71
N LYS A 216 19.13 12.18 -4.75
CA LYS A 216 19.90 11.45 -5.77
C LYS A 216 19.07 10.36 -6.48
N VAL A 217 17.80 10.66 -6.73
CA VAL A 217 16.90 9.80 -7.51
C VAL A 217 17.26 9.91 -8.98
N GLU A 218 17.72 8.81 -9.58
CA GLU A 218 18.14 8.78 -10.99
C GLU A 218 17.05 8.24 -11.92
N SER A 219 16.03 7.56 -11.38
CA SER A 219 14.93 6.97 -12.14
C SER A 219 13.67 6.84 -11.28
N THR A 220 12.53 6.66 -11.96
CA THR A 220 11.25 6.38 -11.30
C THR A 220 10.71 5.00 -11.70
N PRO A 221 9.98 4.33 -10.79
CA PRO A 221 9.85 4.70 -9.38
C PRO A 221 11.17 4.47 -8.63
N THR A 222 11.38 5.23 -7.55
CA THR A 222 12.40 4.91 -6.55
C THR A 222 11.71 4.76 -5.20
N VAL A 223 11.86 3.58 -4.58
CA VAL A 223 11.31 3.29 -3.25
C VAL A 223 12.45 3.23 -2.25
N LEU A 224 12.39 4.08 -1.21
CA LEU A 224 13.36 4.10 -0.12
C LEU A 224 12.72 3.58 1.17
N LEU A 225 13.45 2.73 1.90
CA LEU A 225 13.11 2.30 3.25
C LEU A 225 14.16 2.83 4.22
N ASP A 226 13.76 3.76 5.10
CA ASP A 226 14.67 4.47 6.00
C ASP A 226 15.90 5.03 5.26
N GLY A 227 15.66 5.62 4.09
CA GLY A 227 16.69 6.20 3.21
C GLY A 227 17.48 5.20 2.36
N LYS A 228 17.27 3.89 2.50
CA LYS A 228 17.93 2.86 1.68
C LYS A 228 17.07 2.50 0.47
N ASN A 229 17.65 2.47 -0.72
CA ASN A 229 16.92 2.06 -1.93
C ASN A 229 16.52 0.57 -1.85
N ILE A 230 15.23 0.30 -2.00
CA ILE A 230 14.63 -1.04 -2.01
C ILE A 230 13.76 -1.28 -3.24
N THR A 231 13.95 -0.50 -4.30
CA THR A 231 13.11 -0.53 -5.52
C THR A 231 13.07 -1.92 -6.14
N ASP A 232 14.17 -2.67 -6.07
CA ASP A 232 14.27 -4.06 -6.52
C ASP A 232 13.32 -5.03 -5.79
N ARG A 233 13.01 -4.74 -4.53
CA ARG A 233 12.07 -5.49 -3.67
C ARG A 233 10.67 -4.88 -3.64
N ALA A 234 10.44 -3.81 -4.37
CA ALA A 234 9.14 -3.13 -4.45
C ALA A 234 8.32 -3.57 -5.67
N TRP A 235 8.61 -4.73 -6.27
CA TRP A 235 7.88 -5.24 -7.44
C TRP A 235 6.90 -6.38 -7.15
N THR A 236 6.85 -6.87 -5.91
CA THR A 236 5.81 -7.79 -5.44
C THR A 236 5.32 -7.37 -4.06
N ALA A 237 4.07 -7.67 -3.73
CA ALA A 237 3.50 -7.36 -2.42
C ALA A 237 4.22 -8.11 -1.29
N GLU A 238 4.62 -9.35 -1.56
CA GLU A 238 5.35 -10.20 -0.61
C GLU A 238 6.74 -9.63 -0.30
N ASP A 239 7.55 -9.32 -1.33
CA ASP A 239 8.90 -8.80 -1.12
C ASP A 239 8.90 -7.43 -0.47
N LEU A 240 7.94 -6.57 -0.83
CA LEU A 240 7.77 -5.26 -0.21
C LEU A 240 7.40 -5.40 1.27
N THR A 241 6.43 -6.27 1.58
CA THR A 241 6.02 -6.53 2.97
C THR A 241 7.20 -7.08 3.78
N LYS A 242 7.94 -8.05 3.25
CA LYS A 242 9.14 -8.61 3.89
C LYS A 242 10.20 -7.54 4.12
N ALA A 243 10.44 -6.67 3.13
CA ALA A 243 11.40 -5.60 3.22
C ALA A 243 11.06 -4.63 4.36
N VAL A 244 9.79 -4.23 4.48
CA VAL A 244 9.32 -3.26 5.47
C VAL A 244 9.22 -3.85 6.88
N THR A 245 8.72 -5.08 7.00
CA THR A 245 8.38 -5.68 8.30
C THR A 245 9.47 -6.58 8.87
N GLY A 246 10.41 -7.02 8.04
CA GLY A 246 11.43 -8.00 8.41
C GLY A 246 10.88 -9.42 8.64
N THR A 247 9.59 -9.66 8.43
CA THR A 247 8.95 -10.97 8.62
C THR A 247 8.67 -11.66 7.29
N SER A 248 9.06 -12.93 7.18
CA SER A 248 8.78 -13.82 6.04
C SER A 248 7.36 -14.36 6.02
#